data_AF-A0A971UUS5-F1
#
_entry.id   AF-A0A971UUS5-F1
#
_cell.length_a   1.000
_cell.length_b   1.000
_cell.length_c   1.000
_cell.angle_alpha   90.00
_cell.angle_beta   90.00
_cell.angle_gamma   90.00
#
_symmetry.space_group_name_H-M   'P 1'
#
loop_
_entity.id
_entity.type
_entity.pdbx_description
1 polymer ?
#
loop_
_entity_poly.entity_id
_entity_poly.type
_entity_poly.pdbx_seq_one_letter_code
_entity_poly.pdbx_strand_id
1 'polypeptide(L)' 'HEISNLVEPPVYYRSNPELEEGEEKVVIKGISGATVKSKVIVRYEDGTHEVKDLGTSFYHPLPKVIERME' A
#
# COMPACT_ATOMS: atom_id res chain seq x y z
N HIS A 1 -1.15 11.04 -11.85
CA HIS A 1 -0.11 10.48 -10.98
C HIS A 1 0.34 9.18 -11.61
N GLU A 2 1.58 8.77 -11.39
CA GLU A 2 2.12 7.51 -11.90
C GLU A 2 2.42 6.60 -10.70
N ILE A 3 1.87 5.38 -10.72
CA ILE A 3 2.01 4.41 -9.64
C ILE A 3 2.92 3.28 -10.14
N SER A 4 3.92 2.92 -9.34
CA SER A 4 4.87 1.86 -9.64
C SER A 4 5.30 1.13 -8.36
N ASN A 5 6.11 0.09 -8.51
CA ASN A 5 6.66 -0.70 -7.39
C ASN A 5 5.59 -1.13 -6.37
N LEU A 6 4.54 -1.80 -6.84
CA LEU A 6 3.57 -2.41 -5.93
C LEU A 6 4.25 -3.49 -5.09
N VAL A 7 4.08 -3.42 -3.78
CA VAL A 7 4.67 -4.36 -2.83
C VAL A 7 3.55 -5.04 -2.05
N GLU A 8 3.45 -6.36 -2.17
CA GLU A 8 2.50 -7.14 -1.38
C GLU A 8 2.79 -7.02 0.12
N PRO A 9 1.75 -6.97 0.98
CA PRO A 9 1.94 -6.89 2.40
C PRO A 9 2.53 -8.20 2.96
N PRO A 10 3.54 -8.13 3.85
CA PRO A 10 3.99 -9.32 4.55
C PRO A 10 2.86 -9.88 5.43
N VAL A 11 2.83 -11.19 5.61
CA VAL A 11 1.85 -11.88 6.45
C VAL A 11 2.52 -12.30 7.76
N TYR A 12 1.93 -11.90 8.88
CA TYR A 12 2.34 -12.31 10.22
C TYR A 12 1.26 -13.13 10.89
N TYR A 13 1.69 -14.18 11.60
CA TYR A 13 0.83 -15.01 12.42
C TYR A 13 1.04 -14.69 13.90
N ARG A 14 -0.04 -14.70 14.67
CA ARG A 14 -0.03 -14.55 16.13
C ARG A 14 -0.87 -15.66 16.75
N SER A 15 -0.38 -16.26 17.84
CA SER A 15 -1.16 -17.24 18.60
C SER A 15 -2.31 -16.55 19.34
N ASN A 16 -3.52 -17.10 19.22
CA ASN A 16 -4.68 -16.70 20.02
C ASN A 16 -5.36 -17.97 20.60
N PRO A 17 -5.23 -18.23 21.92
CA PRO A 17 -5.80 -19.41 22.56
C PRO A 17 -7.32 -19.36 22.75
N GLU A 18 -7.96 -18.23 22.43
CA GLU A 18 -9.43 -18.10 22.44
C GLU A 18 -10.08 -18.60 21.14
N LEU A 19 -9.28 -18.88 20.10
CA LEU A 19 -9.76 -19.45 18.84
C LEU A 19 -9.86 -20.97 18.93
N GLU A 20 -10.78 -21.56 18.17
CA GLU A 20 -10.87 -23.01 18.04
C GLU A 20 -9.69 -23.57 17.23
N GLU A 21 -9.37 -24.85 17.42
CA GLU A 21 -8.28 -25.50 16.71
C GLU A 21 -8.54 -25.49 15.19
N GLY A 22 -7.60 -24.92 14.44
CA GLY A 22 -7.74 -24.72 12.99
C GLY A 22 -8.52 -23.47 12.58
N GLU A 23 -9.06 -22.69 13.52
CA GLU A 23 -9.68 -21.40 13.23
C GLU A 23 -8.60 -20.33 12.99
N GLU A 24 -8.76 -19.56 11.91
CA GLU A 24 -7.95 -18.38 11.61
C GLU A 24 -8.81 -17.12 11.59
N LYS A 25 -8.29 -16.04 12.19
CA LYS A 25 -8.95 -14.74 12.22
C LYS A 25 -8.03 -13.66 11.68
N VAL A 26 -8.43 -13.04 10.57
CA VAL A 26 -7.72 -11.86 10.04
C VAL A 26 -8.06 -10.65 10.90
N VAL A 27 -7.08 -10.19 11.70
CA VAL A 27 -7.24 -9.00 12.56
C VAL A 27 -6.74 -7.73 11.88
N ILE A 28 -5.80 -7.85 10.94
CA ILE A 28 -5.39 -6.76 10.06
C ILE A 28 -5.33 -7.30 8.64
N LYS A 29 -6.10 -6.72 7.71
CA LYS A 29 -6.15 -7.18 6.30
C LYS A 29 -4.83 -6.99 5.55
N GLY A 30 -4.03 -6.02 5.99
CA GLY A 30 -2.86 -5.53 5.26
C GLY A 30 -3.25 -4.62 4.09
N ILE A 31 -2.30 -3.80 3.65
CA ILE A 31 -2.43 -2.89 2.51
C ILE A 31 -1.10 -2.90 1.74
N SER A 32 -1.17 -3.05 0.42
CA SER A 32 0.01 -3.05 -0.45
C SER A 32 0.74 -1.70 -0.39
N GLY A 33 2.07 -1.76 -0.44
CA GLY A 33 2.92 -0.58 -0.62
C GLY A 33 2.96 -0.16 -2.09
N ALA A 34 3.41 1.07 -2.34
CA ALA A 34 3.56 1.60 -3.69
C ALA A 34 4.53 2.80 -3.73
N THR A 35 5.13 3.04 -4.89
CA THR A 35 5.77 4.31 -5.23
C THR A 35 4.79 5.16 -6.05
N VAL A 36 4.63 6.42 -5.69
CA VAL A 36 3.76 7.37 -6.41
C VAL A 36 4.56 8.58 -6.85
N LYS A 37 4.70 8.75 -8.18
CA LYS A 37 5.29 9.94 -8.77
C LYS A 37 4.21 10.93 -9.19
N SER A 38 4.35 12.17 -8.73
CA SER A 38 3.36 13.22 -8.95
C SER A 38 3.91 14.26 -9.91
N LYS A 39 3.07 14.68 -10.86
CA LYS A 39 3.37 15.77 -11.78
C LYS A 39 2.13 16.60 -12.06
N VAL A 40 2.33 17.89 -12.30
CA VAL A 40 1.30 18.81 -12.78
C VAL A 40 1.65 19.24 -14.18
N ILE A 41 0.63 19.34 -15.04
CA ILE A 41 0.76 19.89 -16.38
C ILE A 41 0.02 21.22 -16.39
N VAL A 42 0.75 22.31 -16.59
CA VAL A 42 0.19 23.66 -16.75
C VAL A 42 0.06 23.91 -18.25
N ARG A 43 -1.14 24.27 -18.72
CA ARG A 43 -1.40 24.58 -20.12
C ARG A 43 -1.67 26.08 -20.27
N TYR A 44 -1.06 26.70 -21.26
CA TYR A 44 -1.19 28.13 -21.54
C TYR A 44 -2.11 28.37 -22.74
N GLU A 45 -2.62 29.59 -22.87
CA GLU A 45 -3.57 29.98 -23.92
C GLU A 45 -2.96 29.92 -25.33
N ASP A 46 -1.63 30.06 -25.45
CA ASP A 46 -0.88 29.95 -26.70
C ASP A 46 -0.67 28.49 -27.16
N GLY A 47 -1.25 27.52 -26.43
CA GLY A 47 -1.15 26.09 -26.73
C GLY A 47 0.12 25.42 -26.21
N THR A 48 1.03 26.16 -25.59
CA THR A 48 2.20 25.59 -24.92
C THR A 48 1.82 24.96 -23.58
N HIS A 49 2.69 24.10 -23.05
CA HIS A 49 2.52 23.55 -21.71
C HIS A 49 3.84 23.33 -21.00
N GLU A 50 3.79 23.37 -19.68
CA GLU A 50 4.90 23.05 -18.79
C GLU A 50 4.53 21.83 -17.94
N VAL A 51 5.49 20.94 -17.70
CA VAL A 51 5.34 19.81 -16.78
C VAL A 51 6.19 20.08 -15.54
N LYS A 52 5.54 20.14 -14.38
CA LYS A 52 6.19 20.32 -13.08
C LYS A 52 6.22 19.00 -12.31
N ASP A 53 7.41 18.53 -11.97
CA ASP A 53 7.60 17.40 -11.07
C ASP A 53 7.26 17.84 -9.65
N LEU A 54 6.35 17.13 -8.99
CA LEU A 54 5.92 17.40 -7.62
C LEU A 54 6.56 16.43 -6.62
N GLY A 55 7.48 15.59 -7.07
CA GLY A 55 8.21 14.63 -6.24
C GLY A 55 7.63 13.22 -6.27
N THR A 56 8.25 12.37 -5.45
CA THR A 56 7.95 10.96 -5.33
C THR A 56 7.62 10.61 -3.88
N SER A 57 6.48 9.96 -3.67
CA SER A 57 6.06 9.43 -2.38
C SER A 57 6.28 7.92 -2.35
N PHE A 58 6.79 7.42 -1.23
CA PHE A 58 6.99 5.99 -0.99
C PHE A 58 6.05 5.53 0.13
N TYR A 59 5.16 4.60 -0.20
CA TYR A 59 4.24 3.99 0.73
C TYR A 59 4.74 2.58 1.06
N HIS A 60 5.10 2.37 2.31
CA HIS A 60 5.48 1.04 2.80
C HIS A 60 4.21 0.19 3.02
N PRO A 61 4.25 -1.11 2.73
CA PRO A 61 3.10 -1.98 2.93
C PRO A 61 2.73 -2.06 4.42
N LEU A 62 1.42 -2.05 4.70
CA LEU A 62 0.89 -2.40 6.01
C LEU A 62 0.76 -3.93 6.07
N PRO A 63 1.38 -4.61 7.05
CA PRO A 63 1.30 -6.07 7.13
C PRO A 63 -0.12 -6.61 7.33
N LYS A 64 -0.37 -7.81 6.79
CA LYS A 64 -1.53 -8.62 7.14
C LYS A 64 -1.22 -9.38 8.43
N VAL A 65 -2.14 -9.35 9.40
CA VAL A 65 -2.00 -10.09 10.66
C VAL A 65 -3.15 -11.07 10.79
N ILE A 66 -2.80 -12.33 11.01
CA ILE A 66 -3.72 -13.45 11.16
C ILE A 66 -3.48 -14.05 12.54
N GLU A 67 -4.54 -14.19 13.32
CA GLU A 67 -4.53 -14.98 14.54
C GLU A 67 -4.92 -16.41 14.24
N ARG A 68 -4.29 -17.36 14.92
CA ARG A 68 -4.66 -18.78 14.88
C ARG A 68 -4.35 -19.46 16.21
N MET A 69 -5.07 -20.53 16.54
CA MET A 69 -4.64 -21.44 17.60
C MET A 69 -3.35 -22.14 17.13
N GLU A 70 -2.32 -22.16 17.98
CA GLU A 70 -1.04 -22.81 17.69
C GLU A 70 -1.06 -24.28 18.09
#